data_AF-M0BW94-F1
#
_entry.id   AF-M0BW94-F1
#
_cell.length_a   1.000
_cell.length_b   1.000
_cell.length_c   1.000
_cell.angle_alpha   90.00
_cell.angle_beta   90.00
_cell.angle_gamma   90.00
#
_symmetry.space_group_name_H-M   'P 1'
#
loop_
_entity.id
_entity.type
_entity.pdbx_description
1 polymer ?
#
loop_
_entity_poly.entity_id
_entity_poly.type
_entity_poly.pdbx_seq_one_letter_code
_entity_poly.pdbx_strand_id
1 'polypeptide(L)'
;MAELCEAYGIGPYVTTQMEDAATARALERFDLRDRYLSVRAVSNYDRPAPGESVTESFDGDPASLALAIDNAARVGGWVVEELIAADPLDIGAEHAV
;
A
#
# COMPACT_ATOMS: atom_id res chain seq x y z
N MET A 1 -7.31 16.26 -5.41
CA MET A 1 -7.45 14.78 -5.48
C MET A 1 -8.74 14.33 -6.14
N ALA A 2 -9.93 14.84 -5.76
CA ALA A 2 -11.18 14.51 -6.47
C ALA A 2 -11.12 14.84 -7.97
N GLU A 3 -10.58 16.01 -8.33
CA GLU A 3 -10.32 16.41 -9.72
C GLU A 3 -9.31 15.48 -10.44
N LEU A 4 -8.32 14.95 -9.71
CA LEU A 4 -7.34 14.01 -10.27
C LEU A 4 -8.00 12.64 -10.53
N CYS A 5 -8.79 12.16 -9.57
CA CYS A 5 -9.63 10.99 -9.71
C CYS A 5 -10.55 11.09 -10.93
N GLU A 6 -11.25 12.21 -11.08
CA GLU A 6 -12.12 12.48 -12.23
C GLU A 6 -11.34 12.49 -13.55
N ALA A 7 -10.22 13.21 -13.63
CA ALA A 7 -9.40 13.33 -14.84
C ALA A 7 -8.87 11.97 -15.34
N TYR A 8 -8.58 11.04 -14.42
CA TYR A 8 -8.10 9.70 -14.75
C TYR A 8 -9.20 8.64 -14.75
N GLY A 9 -10.46 9.00 -14.48
CA GLY A 9 -11.57 8.04 -14.39
C GLY A 9 -11.39 7.00 -13.28
N ILE A 10 -10.65 7.32 -12.22
CA ILE A 10 -10.31 6.44 -11.11
C ILE A 10 -10.86 6.97 -9.79
N GLY A 11 -11.46 6.11 -8.96
CA GLY A 11 -11.94 6.52 -7.65
C GLY A 11 -12.66 5.38 -6.91
N PRO A 12 -12.93 5.57 -5.60
CA PRO A 12 -12.61 6.76 -4.80
C PRO A 12 -11.14 6.84 -4.39
N TYR A 13 -10.66 8.06 -4.13
CA TYR A 13 -9.37 8.27 -3.45
C TYR A 13 -9.48 7.78 -2.00
N VAL A 14 -8.57 6.88 -1.62
CA VAL A 14 -8.58 6.23 -0.31
C VAL A 14 -7.32 6.52 0.51
N THR A 15 -6.13 6.50 -0.09
CA THR A 15 -4.84 6.73 0.56
C THR A 15 -3.84 7.37 -0.39
N THR A 16 -2.84 8.06 0.14
CA THR A 16 -1.63 8.51 -0.59
C THR A 16 -0.37 7.88 0.02
N GLN A 17 0.69 7.81 -0.78
CA GLN A 17 2.01 7.28 -0.45
C GLN A 17 3.00 7.78 -1.53
N MET A 18 4.26 7.32 -1.52
CA MET A 18 5.25 7.79 -2.48
C MET A 18 5.93 6.66 -3.28
N GLU A 19 5.81 5.39 -2.86
CA GLU A 19 6.69 4.31 -3.31
C GLU A 19 6.03 3.35 -4.33
N ASP A 20 4.88 2.78 -3.98
CA ASP A 20 4.22 1.69 -4.74
C ASP A 20 4.00 1.97 -6.23
N ALA A 21 3.61 3.19 -6.62
CA ALA A 21 3.42 3.52 -8.03
C ALA A 21 4.75 3.41 -8.80
N ALA A 22 5.85 3.86 -8.21
CA ALA A 22 7.17 3.71 -8.79
C ALA A 22 7.62 2.24 -8.81
N THR A 23 7.33 1.48 -7.75
CA THR A 23 7.62 0.03 -7.66
C THR A 23 6.88 -0.76 -8.74
N ALA A 24 5.57 -0.55 -8.87
CA ALA A 24 4.76 -1.21 -9.90
C ALA A 24 5.26 -0.88 -11.31
N ARG A 25 5.62 0.38 -11.57
CA ARG A 25 6.22 0.80 -12.85
C ARG A 25 7.62 0.25 -13.08
N ALA A 26 8.40 0.01 -12.03
CA ALA A 26 9.69 -0.67 -12.16
C ALA A 26 9.50 -2.14 -12.54
N LEU A 27 8.61 -2.86 -11.86
CA LEU A 27 8.32 -4.27 -12.11
C LEU A 27 7.68 -4.53 -13.47
N GLU A 28 6.88 -3.58 -13.98
CA GLU A 28 6.33 -3.62 -15.34
C GLU A 28 7.43 -3.73 -16.42
N ARG A 29 8.62 -3.16 -16.20
CA ARG A 29 9.75 -3.27 -17.15
C ARG A 29 10.35 -4.68 -17.25
N PHE A 30 9.99 -5.56 -16.32
CA PHE A 30 10.48 -6.93 -16.23
C PHE A 30 9.36 -7.96 -16.35
N ASP A 31 8.16 -7.55 -16.78
CA ASP A 31 6.96 -8.41 -16.83
C ASP A 31 6.58 -9.02 -15.46
N LEU A 32 6.98 -8.37 -14.35
CA LEU A 32 6.74 -8.82 -12.98
C LEU A 32 5.62 -8.06 -12.27
N ARG A 33 4.92 -7.15 -12.97
CA ARG A 33 3.87 -6.32 -12.36
C ARG A 33 2.74 -7.15 -11.74
N ASP A 34 2.38 -8.26 -12.34
CA ASP A 34 1.31 -9.14 -11.83
C ASP A 34 1.76 -9.95 -10.60
N ARG A 35 3.05 -9.91 -10.24
CA ARG A 35 3.60 -10.48 -9.00
C ARG A 35 3.69 -9.46 -7.85
N TYR A 36 3.08 -8.28 -8.01
CA TYR A 36 3.15 -7.18 -7.04
C TYR A 36 1.81 -6.93 -6.35
N LEU A 37 1.84 -6.92 -5.02
CA LEU A 37 0.73 -6.53 -4.16
C LEU A 37 1.23 -5.48 -3.16
N SER A 38 0.50 -4.37 -3.00
CA SER A 38 0.76 -3.36 -1.98
C SER A 38 -0.33 -3.44 -0.90
N VAL A 39 0.07 -3.71 0.34
CA VAL A 39 -0.78 -3.70 1.52
C VAL A 39 -0.39 -2.49 2.37
N ARG A 40 -1.36 -1.63 2.68
CA ARG A 40 -1.11 -0.35 3.36
C ARG A 40 -1.93 -0.24 4.63
N ALA A 41 -1.33 0.31 5.68
CA ALA A 41 -2.03 0.79 6.86
C ALA A 41 -1.98 2.32 6.90
N VAL A 42 -3.08 2.95 7.28
CA VAL A 42 -3.18 4.41 7.39
C VAL A 42 -2.66 4.82 8.77
N SER A 43 -1.63 5.67 8.82
CA SER A 43 -1.04 6.20 10.06
C SER A 43 -1.50 7.61 10.42
N ASN A 44 -1.92 8.39 9.43
CA ASN A 44 -2.27 9.81 9.54
C ASN A 44 -3.10 10.25 8.33
N TYR A 45 -3.40 11.55 8.25
CA TYR A 45 -4.18 12.15 7.18
C TYR A 45 -3.29 13.07 6.34
N ASP A 46 -3.44 13.00 5.02
CA ASP A 46 -2.78 13.91 4.08
C ASP A 46 -3.45 15.29 4.02
N ARG A 47 -4.58 15.44 4.71
CA ARG A 47 -5.33 16.69 4.84
C ARG A 47 -5.59 17.01 6.30
N PRO A 48 -5.27 18.22 6.75
CA PRO A 48 -5.55 18.64 8.11
C PRO A 48 -7.04 18.73 8.38
N ALA A 49 -7.43 18.39 9.61
CA ALA A 49 -8.76 18.69 10.12
C ALA A 49 -8.97 20.21 10.26
N PRO A 50 -10.21 20.72 10.32
CA PRO A 50 -10.46 22.14 10.57
C PRO A 50 -9.78 22.64 11.85
N GLY A 51 -8.85 23.60 11.72
CA GLY A 51 -8.09 24.17 12.83
C GLY A 51 -6.76 23.48 13.13
N GLU A 52 -6.44 22.37 12.45
CA GLU A 52 -5.14 21.70 12.52
C GLU A 52 -4.18 22.29 11.47
N SER A 53 -2.91 22.46 11.83
CA SER A 53 -1.89 22.85 10.85
C SER A 53 -1.50 21.68 9.95
N VAL A 54 -0.93 21.98 8.78
CA VAL A 54 -0.41 20.95 7.86
C VAL A 54 0.67 20.10 8.54
N THR A 55 1.55 20.72 9.32
CA THR A 55 2.63 20.03 10.02
C THR A 55 2.08 19.08 11.08
N GLU A 56 1.11 19.50 11.89
CA GLU A 56 0.51 18.63 12.91
C GLU A 56 -0.18 17.41 12.28
N SER A 57 -0.94 17.60 11.21
CA SER A 57 -1.60 16.51 10.50
C SER A 57 -0.59 15.53 9.88
N PHE A 58 0.47 16.07 9.29
CA PHE A 58 1.51 15.28 8.64
C PHE A 58 2.38 14.52 9.65
N ASP A 59 2.84 15.17 10.72
CA ASP A 59 3.62 14.53 11.79
C ASP A 59 2.77 13.46 12.49
N GLY A 60 1.46 13.71 12.61
CA GLY A 60 0.49 12.76 13.14
C GLY A 60 0.72 12.38 14.60
N ASP A 61 0.08 11.29 15.01
CA ASP A 61 0.20 10.74 16.35
C ASP A 61 1.15 9.52 16.33
N PRO A 62 2.26 9.52 17.11
CA PRO A 62 3.15 8.37 17.24
C PRO A 62 2.45 7.05 17.60
N ALA A 63 1.37 7.10 18.39
CA ALA A 63 0.59 5.91 18.72
C ALA A 63 -0.17 5.35 17.51
N SER A 64 -0.71 6.24 16.66
CA SER A 64 -1.37 5.86 15.41
C SER A 64 -0.38 5.26 14.41
N LEU A 65 0.84 5.81 14.32
CA LEU A 65 1.91 5.21 13.52
C LEU A 65 2.30 3.82 14.04
N ALA A 66 2.51 3.67 15.34
CA ALA A 66 2.85 2.37 15.93
C ALA A 66 1.77 1.31 15.67
N LEU A 67 0.49 1.69 15.78
CA LEU A 67 -0.64 0.81 15.47
C LEU A 67 -0.71 0.46 13.98
N ALA A 68 -0.47 1.42 13.09
CA ALA A 68 -0.44 1.17 11.65
C ALA A 68 0.66 0.17 11.28
N ILE A 69 1.86 0.27 11.89
CA ILE A 69 2.95 -0.69 11.70
C ILE A 69 2.56 -2.09 12.17
N ASP A 70 1.99 -2.24 13.37
CA ASP A 70 1.55 -3.55 13.89
C ASP A 70 0.48 -4.18 13.00
N ASN A 71 -0.51 -3.39 12.55
CA ASN A 71 -1.55 -3.86 11.65
C ASN A 71 -0.98 -4.28 10.29
N ALA A 72 -0.09 -3.49 9.70
CA ALA A 72 0.56 -3.83 8.44
C ALA A 72 1.37 -5.13 8.55
N ALA A 73 2.10 -5.32 9.65
CA ALA A 73 2.87 -6.54 9.89
C ALA A 73 1.98 -7.78 10.02
N ARG A 74 0.89 -7.69 10.79
CA ARG A 74 -0.03 -8.82 11.00
C ARG A 74 -0.78 -9.20 9.74
N VAL A 75 -1.39 -8.23 9.07
CA VAL A 75 -2.15 -8.48 7.84
C VAL A 75 -1.21 -8.89 6.72
N GLY A 76 -0.07 -8.22 6.57
CA GLY A 76 0.95 -8.58 5.58
C GLY A 76 1.48 -9.99 5.79
N GLY A 77 1.77 -10.38 7.03
CA GLY A 77 2.20 -11.75 7.36
C GLY A 77 1.16 -12.79 6.95
N TRP A 78 -0.11 -12.57 7.31
CA TRP A 78 -1.19 -13.48 6.93
C TRP A 78 -1.39 -13.56 5.39
N VAL A 79 -1.33 -12.42 4.69
CA VAL A 79 -1.41 -12.39 3.22
C VAL A 79 -0.27 -13.20 2.59
N VAL A 80 0.95 -13.10 3.12
CA VAL A 80 2.09 -13.90 2.63
C VAL A 80 1.86 -15.40 2.87
N GLU A 81 1.38 -15.78 4.06
CA GLU A 81 1.05 -17.19 4.36
C GLU A 81 0.02 -17.76 3.37
N GLU A 82 -1.06 -17.01 3.09
CA GLU A 82 -2.10 -17.42 2.13
C GLU A 82 -1.56 -17.50 0.69
N LEU A 83 -0.76 -16.54 0.25
CA LEU A 83 -0.17 -16.54 -1.09
C LEU A 83 0.81 -17.72 -1.28
N ILE A 84 1.56 -18.09 -0.25
CA ILE A 84 2.43 -19.28 -0.27
C ILE A 84 1.59 -20.56 -0.32
N ALA A 85 0.52 -20.65 0.47
CA ALA A 85 -0.33 -21.84 0.54
C ALA A 85 -1.13 -22.07 -0.74
N ALA A 86 -1.64 -21.00 -1.36
CA ALA A 86 -2.42 -21.07 -2.59
C ALA A 86 -1.54 -21.14 -3.85
N ASP A 87 -0.32 -20.60 -3.81
CA ASP A 87 0.62 -20.44 -4.92
C ASP A 87 -0.06 -20.10 -6.27
N PRO A 88 -0.83 -19.00 -6.35
CA PRO A 88 -1.65 -18.68 -7.53
C PRO A 88 -0.84 -18.40 -8.80
N LEU A 89 0.49 -18.34 -8.69
CA LEU A 89 1.43 -18.04 -9.76
C LEU A 89 2.40 -19.20 -10.02
N ASP A 90 2.21 -20.35 -9.37
CA ASP A 90 3.04 -21.56 -9.47
C ASP A 90 4.55 -21.30 -9.24
N ILE A 91 4.90 -20.33 -8.39
CA ILE A 91 6.29 -19.92 -8.14
C ILE A 91 7.08 -21.02 -7.42
N GLY A 92 6.42 -21.77 -6.53
CA GLY A 92 7.03 -22.88 -5.81
C GLY A 92 7.40 -24.05 -6.72
N ALA A 93 6.64 -24.26 -7.81
CA ALA A 93 6.92 -25.30 -8.80
C ALA A 93 8.16 -24.98 -9.65
N GLU A 94 8.44 -23.70 -9.92
CA GLU A 94 9.61 -23.27 -10.71
C GLU A 94 10.96 -23.57 -10.03
N HIS A 95 10.98 -23.74 -8.71
CA HIS A 95 12.21 -23.93 -7.90
C HIS A 95 12.37 -25.36 -7.34
N ALA A 96 11.45 -26.27 -7.65
CA ALA A 96 11.54 -27.68 -7.29
C ALA A 96 12.34 -28.46 -8.36
N VAL A 97 13.65 -28.20 -8.45
CA VAL A 97 14.61 -28.97 -9.26
C VAL A 97 15.81 -29.37 -8.42
#